data_AF-A0A8T2QQ11-F1
#
_entry.id   AF-A0A8T2QQ11-F1
#
_cell.length_a   1.000
_cell.length_b   1.000
_cell.length_c   1.000
_cell.angle_alpha   90.00
_cell.angle_beta   90.00
_cell.angle_gamma   90.00
#
_symmetry.space_group_name_H-M   'P 1'
#
loop_
_entity.id
_entity.type
_entity.pdbx_description
1 polymer ?
#
loop_
_entity_poly.entity_id
_entity_poly.type
_entity_poly.pdbx_seq_one_letter_code
_entity_poly.pdbx_strand_id
1 'polypeptide(L)'
;MSMLEAAHQNDIELEGACEGSLACSTCHVIVMDEEYYNKLPEPTDEENDMLDLAFGLTETSRLGCQVIAKPELEGMRLAIPSATRNFAVDGYVPKPH
;
A
#
# COMPACT_ATOMS: atom_id res chain seq x y z
N MET A 1 3.59 -0.28 -13.34
CA MET A 1 2.59 0.50 -12.59
C MET A 1 2.40 -0.16 -11.24
N SER A 2 2.64 0.59 -10.19
CA SER A 2 2.37 0.16 -8.81
C SER A 2 0.88 0.25 -8.49
N MET A 3 0.44 -0.42 -7.42
CA MET A 3 -0.94 -0.30 -6.95
C MET A 3 -1.25 1.11 -6.44
N LEU A 4 -0.24 1.82 -5.91
CA LEU A 4 -0.36 3.24 -5.57
C LEU A 4 -0.71 4.11 -6.79
N GLU A 5 0.08 4.00 -7.86
CA GLU A 5 -0.17 4.73 -9.11
C GLU A 5 -1.53 4.36 -9.71
N ALA A 6 -1.88 3.08 -9.70
CA ALA A 6 -3.16 2.60 -10.21
C ALA A 6 -4.34 3.18 -9.41
N ALA A 7 -4.23 3.24 -8.08
CA ALA A 7 -5.25 3.85 -7.23
C ALA A 7 -5.44 5.33 -7.55
N HIS A 8 -4.35 6.10 -7.64
CA HIS A 8 -4.40 7.53 -7.97
C HIS A 8 -4.98 7.80 -9.35
N GLN A 9 -4.60 7.01 -10.37
CA GLN A 9 -5.14 7.14 -11.73
C GLN A 9 -6.64 6.82 -11.83
N ASN A 10 -7.20 6.13 -10.84
CA ASN A 10 -8.62 5.75 -10.80
C ASN A 10 -9.38 6.48 -9.68
N ASP A 11 -8.84 7.60 -9.16
CA ASP A 11 -9.45 8.42 -8.11
C ASP A 11 -9.81 7.62 -6.82
N ILE A 12 -9.05 6.56 -6.54
CA ILE A 12 -9.15 5.79 -5.29
C ILE A 12 -8.31 6.49 -4.23
N GLU A 13 -8.91 6.73 -3.07
CA GLU A 13 -8.27 7.39 -1.92
C GLU A 13 -7.30 6.44 -1.21
N LEU A 14 -6.15 6.21 -1.84
CA LEU A 14 -4.99 5.55 -1.26
C LEU A 14 -3.91 6.58 -1.05
N GLU A 15 -3.48 6.76 0.19
CA GLU A 15 -2.47 7.75 0.51
C GLU A 15 -1.07 7.32 0.03
N GLY A 16 -0.21 8.28 -0.29
CA GLY A 16 1.14 8.03 -0.78
C GLY A 16 2.09 9.17 -0.46
N ALA A 17 2.26 9.49 0.82
CA ALA A 17 2.96 10.70 1.28
C ALA A 17 4.43 10.82 0.81
N CYS A 18 5.11 9.71 0.55
CA CYS A 18 6.49 9.70 0.01
C CYS A 18 6.56 9.48 -1.51
N GLU A 19 5.42 9.52 -2.21
CA GLU A 19 5.32 9.33 -3.66
C GLU A 19 5.93 7.99 -4.13
N GLY A 20 5.85 6.96 -3.27
CA GLY A 20 6.38 5.62 -3.58
C GLY A 20 7.87 5.42 -3.33
N SER A 21 8.55 6.37 -2.69
CA SER A 21 10.00 6.32 -2.39
C SER A 21 10.40 5.39 -1.24
N LEU A 22 9.54 4.44 -0.84
CA LEU A 22 9.77 3.50 0.28
C LEU A 22 10.15 4.19 1.61
N ALA A 23 9.62 5.39 1.86
CA ALA A 23 9.99 6.21 3.03
C ALA A 23 8.82 6.46 4.01
N CYS A 24 7.68 5.81 3.80
CA CYS A 24 6.51 5.87 4.68
C CYS A 24 5.63 4.63 4.51
N SER A 25 4.62 4.48 5.38
CA SER A 25 3.62 3.41 5.32
C SER A 25 2.19 3.87 5.02
N THR A 26 2.02 5.09 4.48
CA THR A 26 0.68 5.62 4.17
C THR A 26 -0.01 4.92 3.00
N CYS A 27 0.77 4.28 2.11
CA CYS A 27 0.26 3.44 1.02
C CYS A 27 -0.02 1.99 1.42
N HIS A 28 -0.10 1.70 2.71
CA HIS A 28 -0.35 0.35 3.22
C HIS A 28 -1.67 -0.21 2.66
N VAL A 29 -1.58 -1.43 2.13
CA VAL A 29 -2.70 -2.22 1.62
C VAL A 29 -2.62 -3.63 2.16
N ILE A 30 -3.76 -4.31 2.21
CA ILE A 30 -3.88 -5.71 2.64
C ILE A 30 -4.31 -6.55 1.44
N VAL A 31 -3.53 -7.58 1.10
CA VAL A 31 -3.91 -8.53 0.06
C VAL A 31 -4.97 -9.47 0.63
N MET A 32 -6.15 -9.49 0.02
CA MET A 32 -7.34 -10.17 0.58
C MET A 32 -7.30 -11.68 0.43
N ASP A 33 -6.65 -12.17 -0.63
CA ASP A 33 -6.60 -13.59 -0.96
C ASP A 33 -5.13 -14.06 -0.95
N GLU A 34 -4.81 -15.03 -0.07
CA GLU A 34 -3.45 -15.56 0.09
C GLU A 34 -2.86 -16.10 -1.21
N GLU A 35 -3.69 -16.60 -2.13
CA GLU A 35 -3.24 -17.08 -3.43
C GLU A 35 -2.52 -16.02 -4.27
N TYR A 36 -2.92 -14.74 -4.15
CA TYR A 36 -2.25 -13.63 -4.84
C TYR A 36 -1.07 -13.13 -4.03
N TYR A 37 -1.19 -13.10 -2.70
CA TYR A 37 -0.07 -12.74 -1.83
C TYR A 37 1.14 -13.63 -2.09
N ASN A 38 0.93 -14.95 -2.20
CA ASN A 38 1.98 -15.93 -2.48
C ASN A 38 2.58 -15.83 -3.89
N LYS A 39 1.96 -15.09 -4.82
CA LYS A 39 2.52 -14.78 -6.15
C LYS A 39 3.39 -13.51 -6.14
N LEU A 40 3.28 -12.68 -5.10
CA LEU A 40 4.11 -11.50 -4.96
C LEU A 40 5.52 -11.90 -4.52
N PRO A 41 6.56 -11.14 -4.91
CA PRO A 41 7.86 -11.28 -4.28
C PRO A 41 7.74 -10.98 -2.78
N GLU A 42 8.53 -11.65 -1.95
CA GLU A 42 8.60 -11.33 -0.52
C GLU A 42 8.95 -9.85 -0.32
N PRO A 43 8.37 -9.19 0.70
CA PRO A 43 8.73 -7.81 1.03
C PRO A 43 10.22 -7.73 1.39
N THR A 44 10.87 -6.65 0.97
CA THR A 44 12.26 -6.38 1.36
C THR A 44 12.34 -6.01 2.84
N ASP A 45 13.53 -6.08 3.44
CA ASP A 45 13.74 -5.65 4.82
C ASP A 45 13.31 -4.18 5.03
N GLU A 46 13.64 -3.31 4.07
CA GLU A 46 13.22 -1.89 4.09
C GLU A 46 11.70 -1.72 4.00
N GLU A 47 11.01 -2.58 3.23
CA GLU A 47 9.54 -2.59 3.18
C GLU A 47 8.95 -3.02 4.52
N ASN A 48 9.51 -4.07 5.13
CA ASN A 48 9.07 -4.56 6.44
C ASN A 48 9.29 -3.51 7.54
N ASP A 49 10.44 -2.83 7.55
CA ASP A 49 10.74 -1.73 8.49
C ASP A 49 9.67 -0.63 8.43
N MET A 50 9.16 -0.32 7.22
CA MET A 50 8.07 0.65 7.06
C MET A 50 6.72 0.06 7.47
N LEU A 51 6.43 -1.19 7.12
CA LEU A 51 5.19 -1.89 7.49
C LEU A 51 5.01 -2.03 9.00
N ASP A 52 6.10 -2.18 9.76
CA ASP A 52 6.07 -2.20 11.24
C ASP A 52 5.51 -0.91 11.84
N LEU A 53 5.57 0.20 11.09
CA LEU A 53 5.01 1.49 11.48
C LEU A 53 3.54 1.65 11.09
N ALA A 54 3.00 0.74 10.26
CA ALA A 54 1.66 0.83 9.71
C ALA A 54 0.57 0.54 10.75
N PHE A 55 -0.59 1.17 10.59
CA PHE A 55 -1.75 0.90 11.42
C PHE A 55 -2.52 -0.32 10.88
N GLY A 56 -2.87 -1.27 11.76
CA GLY A 56 -3.64 -2.45 11.35
C GLY A 56 -2.85 -3.42 10.47
N LEU A 57 -1.54 -3.56 10.72
CA LEU A 57 -0.67 -4.52 10.04
C LEU A 57 -1.22 -5.96 10.16
N THR A 58 -1.16 -6.69 9.06
CA THR A 58 -1.58 -8.10 8.93
C THR A 58 -0.49 -8.91 8.23
N GLU A 59 -0.62 -10.25 8.25
CA GLU A 59 0.33 -11.16 7.60
C GLU A 59 0.40 -10.98 6.07
N THR A 60 -0.66 -10.49 5.43
CA THR A 60 -0.73 -10.25 3.98
C THR A 60 -0.61 -8.77 3.62
N SER A 61 -0.12 -7.95 4.54
CA SER A 61 0.08 -6.52 4.33
C SER A 61 1.27 -6.24 3.43
N ARG A 62 1.13 -5.24 2.56
CA ARG A 62 2.17 -4.75 1.65
C ARG A 62 2.12 -3.23 1.53
N LEU A 63 3.22 -2.64 1.10
CA LEU A 63 3.21 -1.24 0.65
C LEU A 63 2.72 -1.18 -0.80
N GLY A 64 1.61 -0.48 -1.04
CA GLY A 64 0.98 -0.40 -2.36
C GLY A 64 1.90 0.15 -3.46
N CYS A 65 2.92 0.94 -3.09
CA CYS A 65 3.95 1.38 -4.03
C CYS A 65 4.93 0.28 -4.47
N GLN A 66 5.11 -0.77 -3.65
CA GLN A 66 5.98 -1.92 -3.94
C GLN A 66 5.25 -3.06 -4.65
N VAL A 67 3.91 -3.07 -4.61
CA VAL A 67 3.09 -4.05 -5.34
C VAL A 67 2.95 -3.62 -6.80
N ILE A 68 3.60 -4.36 -7.71
CA ILE A 68 3.57 -4.05 -9.15
C ILE A 68 2.52 -4.89 -9.86
N ALA A 69 1.67 -4.22 -10.65
CA ALA A 69 0.66 -4.89 -11.45
C ALA A 69 1.29 -5.82 -12.50
N LYS A 70 0.78 -7.07 -12.56
CA LYS A 70 1.19 -8.10 -13.51
C LYS A 70 -0.03 -8.90 -13.98
N PRO A 71 0.00 -9.50 -15.19
CA PRO A 71 -1.11 -10.32 -15.69
C PRO A 71 -1.51 -11.47 -14.75
N GLU A 72 -0.56 -12.06 -14.04
CA GLU A 72 -0.78 -13.15 -13.07
C GLU A 72 -1.56 -12.74 -11.80
N LEU A 73 -1.73 -11.43 -11.59
CA LEU A 73 -2.47 -10.82 -10.48
C LEU A 73 -3.85 -10.31 -10.92
N GLU A 74 -4.29 -10.64 -12.14
CA GLU A 74 -5.63 -10.29 -12.60
C GLU A 74 -6.69 -10.86 -11.65
N GLY A 75 -7.60 -10.00 -11.18
CA GLY A 75 -8.62 -10.36 -10.19
C GLY A 75 -8.18 -10.23 -8.73
N MET A 76 -6.93 -9.86 -8.44
CA MET A 76 -6.45 -9.60 -7.09
C MET A 76 -7.26 -8.47 -6.43
N ARG A 77 -7.65 -8.68 -5.17
CA ARG A 77 -8.36 -7.70 -4.35
C ARG A 77 -7.46 -7.18 -3.23
N LEU A 78 -7.50 -5.87 -3.03
CA LEU A 78 -6.79 -5.18 -1.97
C LEU A 78 -7.81 -4.49 -1.06
N ALA A 79 -7.57 -4.53 0.25
CA ALA A 79 -8.25 -3.66 1.19
C ALA A 79 -7.32 -2.52 1.61
N ILE A 80 -7.91 -1.33 1.74
CA ILE A 80 -7.25 -0.17 2.33
C ILE A 80 -7.61 -0.17 3.83
N PRO A 81 -6.63 -0.14 4.75
CA PRO A 81 -6.88 -0.05 6.18
C PRO A 81 -7.71 1.19 6.53
N SER A 82 -8.49 1.13 7.62
CA SER A 82 -9.36 2.23 8.04
C SER A 82 -8.64 3.49 8.51
N ALA A 83 -7.33 3.40 8.74
CA ALA A 83 -6.47 4.52 9.12
C ALA A 83 -5.05 4.28 8.61
N THR A 84 -4.37 5.35 8.23
CA THR A 84 -2.96 5.39 7.84
C THR A 84 -2.18 6.23 8.83
N ARG A 85 -0.91 5.89 9.08
CA ARG A 85 -0.03 6.72 9.92
C ARG A 85 0.61 7.80 9.07
N ASN A 86 0.03 8.99 9.06
CA ASN A 86 0.65 10.19 8.49
C ASN A 86 1.11 11.13 9.62
N PHE A 87 2.24 11.83 9.41
CA PHE A 87 2.73 12.91 10.29
C PHE A 87 1.90 14.20 10.20
N ALA A 88 0.88 14.25 9.33
CA ALA A 88 -0.05 15.36 9.28
C ALA A 88 -0.82 15.48 10.61
N VAL A 89 -0.70 16.64 11.25
CA VAL A 89 -1.51 17.06 12.40
C VAL A 89 -3.00 16.81 12.13
N ASP A 90 -3.68 16.20 13.11
CA ASP A 90 -5.07 15.72 13.04
C ASP A 90 -5.99 16.56 12.12
N GLY A 91 -6.58 15.90 11.11
CA GLY A 91 -7.68 16.44 10.28
C GLY A 91 -7.31 16.93 8.88
N TYR A 92 -6.05 16.82 8.45
CA TYR A 92 -5.65 17.17 7.08
C TYR A 92 -5.62 15.94 6.16
N VAL A 93 -6.52 15.89 5.18
CA VAL A 93 -6.47 14.91 4.08
C VAL A 93 -5.65 15.51 2.94
N PRO A 94 -4.42 15.04 2.67
CA PRO A 94 -3.64 15.52 1.54
C PRO A 94 -4.32 15.17 0.22
N LYS A 95 -4.47 16.15 -0.67
CA LYS A 95 -4.95 15.88 -2.04
C LYS A 95 -3.89 15.13 -2.83
N PRO A 96 -4.25 14.11 -3.63
CA PRO A 96 -3.32 13.52 -4.59
C PRO A 96 -2.77 14.60 -5.52
N HIS A 97 -1.47 14.53 -5.80
CA HIS A 97 -0.78 15.46 -6.70
C HIS A 97 -0.98 15.09 -8.16
#